data_AF-A0A965RV58-F1
#
_entry.id   AF-A0A965RV58-F1
#
_cell.length_a   1.000
_cell.length_b   1.000
_cell.length_c   1.000
_cell.angle_alpha   90.00
_cell.angle_beta   90.00
_cell.angle_gamma   90.00
#
_symmetry.space_group_name_H-M   'P 1'
#
loop_
_entity.id
_entity.type
_entity.pdbx_description
1 polymer ?
#
loop_
_entity_poly.entity_id
_entity_poly.type
_entity_poly.pdbx_seq_one_letter_code
_entity_poly.pdbx_strand_id
1 'polypeptide(L)' 'MKKIEVILKELEIHPFSGTGQPEQLKYELTGKWSRRINQKERIIYEVHEDIVTVDVLSAIEHYSDK' A
#
# COMPACT_ATOMS: atom_id res chain seq x y z
N MET A 1 -4.38 -6.72 11.05
CA MET A 1 -2.96 -6.32 11.18
C MET A 1 -2.00 -7.09 10.28
N LYS A 2 -1.89 -8.43 10.33
CA LYS A 2 -0.83 -9.21 9.63
C LYS A 2 -0.55 -8.87 8.14
N LYS A 3 -1.55 -8.47 7.36
CA LYS A 3 -1.37 -8.23 5.91
C LYS A 3 -0.61 -6.94 5.58
N ILE A 4 -0.72 -5.89 6.41
CA ILE A 4 0.04 -4.65 6.16
C ILE A 4 1.54 -4.88 6.38
N GLU A 5 1.91 -5.63 7.42
CA GLU A 5 3.30 -6.00 7.71
C GLU A 5 3.94 -6.79 6.55
N VAL A 6 3.18 -7.72 5.96
CA VAL A 6 3.62 -8.47 4.78
C VAL A 6 3.86 -7.52 3.61
N ILE A 7 2.91 -6.61 3.34
CA ILE A 7 3.04 -5.66 2.24
C ILE A 7 4.26 -4.75 2.46
N LEU A 8 4.45 -4.19 3.67
CA LEU A 8 5.57 -3.29 3.96
C LEU A 8 6.93 -3.97 3.74
N LYS A 9 7.10 -5.21 4.23
CA LYS A 9 8.32 -5.99 3.98
C LYS A 9 8.52 -6.32 2.50
N GLU A 10 7.43 -6.60 1.79
CA GLU A 10 7.47 -6.92 0.37
C GLU A 10 7.82 -5.71 -0.50
N LEU A 11 7.46 -4.49 -0.07
CA LEU A 11 7.80 -3.26 -0.80
C LEU A 11 9.31 -3.04 -0.91
N GLU A 12 10.12 -3.55 0.03
CA GLU A 12 11.59 -3.43 0.01
C GLU A 12 12.21 -4.19 -1.17
N ILE A 13 11.60 -5.29 -1.61
CA ILE A 13 12.19 -6.21 -2.60
C ILE A 13 11.36 -6.23 -3.91
N HIS A 14 10.04 -6.13 -3.78
CA HIS A 14 9.09 -6.30 -4.88
C HIS A 14 8.03 -5.20 -4.87
N PRO A 15 8.40 -3.92 -5.07
CA PRO A 15 7.46 -2.80 -4.95
C PRO A 15 6.34 -2.83 -6.00
N PHE A 16 6.49 -3.49 -7.14
CA PHE A 16 5.48 -3.48 -8.22
C PHE A 16 4.69 -4.79 -8.37
N SER A 17 4.90 -5.77 -7.50
CA SER A 17 4.26 -7.09 -7.60
C SER A 17 3.91 -7.68 -6.24
N GLY A 18 3.05 -8.70 -6.24
CA GLY A 18 2.82 -9.54 -5.07
C GLY A 18 1.57 -9.20 -4.26
N THR A 19 1.67 -9.17 -2.93
CA THR A 19 0.49 -9.17 -2.06
C THR A 19 -0.34 -7.91 -2.22
N GLY A 20 -1.66 -8.10 -2.27
CA GLY A 20 -2.60 -7.00 -2.32
C GLY A 20 -2.77 -6.42 -3.72
N GLN A 21 -2.49 -7.17 -4.79
CA GLN A 21 -2.77 -6.77 -6.18
C GLN A 21 -2.27 -5.34 -6.48
N PRO A 22 -0.95 -5.14 -6.62
CA PRO A 22 -0.40 -3.84 -6.93
C PRO A 22 -0.97 -3.30 -8.25
N GLU A 23 -1.50 -2.08 -8.20
CA GLU A 23 -2.12 -1.42 -9.34
C GLU A 23 -1.50 -0.02 -9.51
N GLN A 24 -0.95 0.25 -10.70
CA GLN A 24 -0.47 1.60 -11.04
C GLN A 24 -1.65 2.56 -11.20
N LEU A 25 -1.56 3.70 -10.51
CA LEU A 25 -2.60 4.72 -10.56
C LEU A 25 -2.41 5.64 -11.78
N LYS A 26 -3.51 6.29 -12.18
CA LYS A 26 -3.60 7.09 -13.42
C LYS A 26 -4.02 8.52 -13.10
N TYR A 27 -3.94 9.40 -14.11
CA TYR A 27 -4.32 10.81 -14.04
C TYR A 27 -3.46 11.57 -13.03
N GLU A 28 -4.08 12.28 -12.08
CA GLU A 28 -3.39 13.08 -11.05
C GLU A 28 -2.50 12.24 -10.11
N LEU A 29 -2.67 10.92 -10.09
CA LEU A 29 -1.87 10.00 -9.28
C LEU A 29 -0.89 9.17 -10.13
N THR A 30 -0.62 9.59 -11.37
CA THR A 30 0.38 8.94 -12.22
C THR A 30 1.74 8.91 -11.52
N GLY A 31 2.39 7.74 -11.53
CA GLY A 31 3.65 7.51 -10.79
C GLY A 31 3.45 6.88 -9.42
N LYS A 32 2.22 6.90 -8.87
CA LYS A 32 1.85 6.20 -7.65
C LYS A 32 1.27 4.81 -7.94
N TRP A 33 1.30 3.98 -6.91
CA TRP A 33 0.81 2.61 -6.89
C TRP A 33 -0.12 2.40 -5.72
N SER A 34 -1.06 1.46 -5.85
CA SER A 34 -1.93 1.06 -4.76
C SER A 34 -1.89 -0.44 -4.49
N ARG A 35 -2.00 -0.83 -3.22
CA ARG A 35 -2.16 -2.23 -2.79
C ARG A 35 -3.34 -2.38 -1.82
N ARG A 36 -4.07 -3.48 -1.97
CA ARG A 36 -5.21 -3.88 -1.15
C ARG A 36 -4.77 -4.48 0.19
N ILE A 37 -5.02 -3.75 1.27
CA ILE A 37 -4.93 -4.31 2.63
C ILE A 37 -6.11 -5.28 2.83
N ASN A 38 -7.34 -4.81 2.61
CA ASN A 38 -8.55 -5.63 2.63
C ASN A 38 -9.51 -5.20 1.50
N GLN A 39 -10.81 -5.50 1.59
CA GLN A 39 -11.77 -5.10 0.55
C GLN A 39 -11.91 -3.58 0.42
N LYS A 40 -11.83 -2.83 1.52
CA LYS A 40 -12.10 -1.38 1.60
C LYS A 40 -10.85 -0.51 1.67
N GLU A 41 -9.75 -1.03 2.22
CA GLU A 41 -8.56 -0.24 2.53
C GLU A 41 -7.43 -0.46 1.54
N ARG A 42 -6.72 0.62 1.23
CA ARG A 42 -5.60 0.65 0.29
C ARG A 42 -4.43 1.40 0.89
N ILE A 43 -3.23 0.89 0.65
CA ILE A 43 -2.00 1.66 0.78
C ILE A 43 -1.71 2.29 -0.56
N ILE A 44 -1.32 3.55 -0.59
CA ILE A 44 -0.80 4.20 -1.80
C ILE A 44 0.67 4.51 -1.56
N TYR A 45 1.52 4.26 -2.55
CA TYR A 45 2.95 4.47 -2.42
C TYR A 45 3.55 4.85 -3.77
N GLU A 46 4.74 5.41 -3.72
CA GLU A 46 5.56 5.73 -4.89
C GLU A 46 6.98 5.25 -4.64
N VAL A 47 7.70 5.02 -5.74
CA VAL A 47 9.07 4.50 -5.71
C VAL A 47 9.95 5.52 -6.43
N HIS A 48 10.93 6.06 -5.71
CA HIS A 48 11.89 7.03 -6.19
C HIS A 48 13.30 6.47 -6.07
N GLU A 49 13.94 6.18 -7.19
CA GLU A 49 15.27 5.52 -7.22
C GLU A 49 15.25 4.23 -6.37
N ASP A 50 15.87 4.23 -5.20
CA ASP A 50 15.92 3.11 -4.25
C ASP A 50 15.09 3.35 -2.97
N ILE A 51 14.28 4.41 -2.95
CA ILE A 51 13.44 4.79 -1.80
C ILE A 51 11.97 4.52 -2.13
N VAL A 52 11.30 3.76 -1.28
CA VAL A 52 9.84 3.58 -1.34
C VAL A 52 9.18 4.48 -0.31
N THR A 53 8.40 5.46 -0.79
CA THR A 53 7.60 6.34 0.07
C THR A 53 6.17 5.81 0.12
N VAL A 54 5.68 5.51 1.33
CA VAL A 54 4.37 4.88 1.54
C VAL A 54 3.42 5.84 2.25
N ASP A 55 2.39 6.28 1.54
CA ASP A 55 1.28 7.09 2.06
C ASP A 55 0.12 6.16 2.48
N VAL A 56 -0.12 6.03 3.79
CA VAL A 56 -1.26 5.27 4.30
C VAL A 56 -2.51 6.15 4.27
N LEU A 57 -3.27 6.09 3.16
CA LEU A 57 -4.48 6.91 2.99
C LEU A 57 -5.67 6.47 3.85
N SER A 58 -5.70 5.20 4.28
CA SER A 58 -6.62 4.75 5.32
C SER A 58 -6.08 3.52 6.06
N ALA A 59 -6.00 3.65 7.38
CA ALA A 59 -6.02 2.55 8.31
C ALA A 59 -7.26 2.79 9.18
N ILE A 60 -8.37 2.12 8.91
CA ILE A 60 -9.56 2.21 9.75
C ILE A 60 -9.21 1.49 11.05
N GLU A 61 -8.83 2.28 12.04
CA GLU A 61 -9.02 1.90 13.42
C GLU A 61 -10.53 1.79 13.67
N HIS A 62 -11.05 0.56 13.67
CA HIS A 62 -12.08 0.26 14.65
C HIS A 62 -11.37 -0.03 15.98
N TYR A 63 -10.84 1.00 16.63
CA TYR A 63 -10.82 0.98 18.10
C TYR A 63 -12.24 1.36 18.55
N SER A 64 -13.14 0.39 18.40
CA SER A 64 -14.41 0.37 19.12
C SER A 64 -14.63 -1.03 19.65
N ASP A 65 -13.58 -1.61 20.24
CA ASP A 65 -13.76 -2.69 21.21
C ASP A 65 -13.92 -2.02 22.57
N LYS A 66 -15.14 -2.10 23.07
CA LYS A 66 -15.51 -1.86 24.46
C LYS A 66 -15.15 -3.08 25.29
#